data_AF-A0A830BQJ5-F1
#
_entry.id   AF-A0A830BQJ5-F1
#
_cell.length_a   1.000
_cell.length_b   1.000
_cell.length_c   1.000
_cell.angle_alpha   90.00
_cell.angle_beta   90.00
_cell.angle_gamma   90.00
#
_symmetry.space_group_name_H-M   'P 1'
#
loop_
_entity.id
_entity.type
_entity.pdbx_description
1 polymer ?
#
loop_
_entity_poly.entity_id
_entity_poly.type
_entity_poly.pdbx_seq_one_letter_code
_entity_poly.pdbx_strand_id
1 'polypeptide(L)'
;LFDGHNGSAVAVYSKKNLLNNVLSAIPPDLNSDEWVSALPRALVAGFVKTEDFQERAQTSGTTMTFVIIEGWVLIIASVGDSRAVLESAEGGLYYLSADHRLECSEEERERITSSGGEVGRLNTGAGTEIGPLRCCPGGLCLSRSIGDMDVGEFIVPVPYVKQVKLSSTGVRLIISSDGVWDAVSAETAFECCRGMPPDAAASQIVKEAVQAKDLRDDTMYIVVDIQPPDKPDSQKLPPKKKGKGVFKSMFRKKHLESSSQVDKEEYGEPDLVEEMFEEGFPMLELPGEERGHGREKTFWRYVNMYHHVIIF
;
A
#
# COMPACT_ATOMS: atom_id res chain seq x y z
N LEU A 1 -7.10 -5.69 0.07
CA LEU A 1 -8.29 -5.18 -0.65
C LEU A 1 -8.29 -5.82 -2.03
N PHE A 2 -9.44 -6.30 -2.50
CA PHE A 2 -9.58 -7.04 -3.77
C PHE A 2 -10.65 -6.37 -4.62
N ASP A 3 -10.29 -5.54 -5.58
CA ASP A 3 -11.29 -4.95 -6.47
C ASP A 3 -11.45 -5.84 -7.70
N GLY A 4 -12.63 -6.40 -7.93
CA GLY A 4 -12.84 -7.45 -8.92
C GLY A 4 -13.57 -6.93 -10.15
N HIS A 5 -13.09 -7.25 -11.34
CA HIS A 5 -13.72 -6.84 -12.61
C HIS A 5 -13.97 -8.02 -13.54
N ASN A 6 -14.93 -7.84 -14.47
CA ASN A 6 -15.36 -8.87 -15.42
C ASN A 6 -15.77 -10.20 -14.76
N GLY A 7 -16.28 -10.12 -13.52
CA GLY A 7 -16.66 -11.25 -12.68
C GLY A 7 -15.90 -11.28 -11.35
N SER A 8 -16.43 -12.00 -10.36
CA SER A 8 -15.85 -12.07 -9.01
C SER A 8 -14.97 -13.30 -8.76
N ALA A 9 -14.81 -14.17 -9.77
CA ALA A 9 -14.17 -15.47 -9.62
C ALA A 9 -12.70 -15.34 -9.17
N VAL A 10 -11.93 -14.45 -9.81
CA VAL A 10 -10.53 -14.25 -9.45
C VAL A 10 -10.39 -13.55 -8.10
N ALA A 11 -11.18 -12.51 -7.81
CA ALA A 11 -11.20 -11.85 -6.50
C ALA A 11 -11.48 -12.85 -5.35
N VAL A 12 -12.47 -13.73 -5.51
CA VAL A 12 -12.83 -14.76 -4.52
C VAL A 12 -11.74 -15.84 -4.40
N TYR A 13 -11.12 -16.24 -5.52
CA TYR A 13 -10.02 -17.19 -5.51
C TYR A 13 -8.79 -16.62 -4.80
N SER A 14 -8.38 -15.40 -5.17
CA SER A 14 -7.25 -14.71 -4.57
C SER A 14 -7.45 -14.53 -3.06
N LYS A 15 -8.67 -14.18 -2.62
CA LYS A 15 -9.00 -14.04 -1.20
C LYS A 15 -8.76 -15.34 -0.40
N LYS A 16 -8.99 -16.50 -1.01
CA LYS A 16 -8.84 -17.80 -0.34
C LYS A 16 -7.40 -18.33 -0.36
N ASN A 17 -6.63 -17.98 -1.38
CA ASN A 17 -5.34 -18.63 -1.66
C ASN A 17 -4.12 -17.74 -1.45
N LEU A 18 -4.24 -16.43 -1.62
CA LEU A 18 -3.07 -15.53 -1.63
C LEU A 18 -2.23 -15.65 -0.35
N LEU A 19 -2.87 -15.53 0.82
CA LEU A 19 -2.15 -15.62 2.09
C LEU A 19 -1.41 -16.96 2.23
N ASN A 20 -2.06 -18.07 1.90
CA ASN A 20 -1.43 -19.39 1.96
C ASN A 20 -0.26 -19.51 0.98
N ASN A 21 -0.39 -18.94 -0.22
CA ASN A 21 0.67 -18.93 -1.22
C ASN A 21 1.88 -18.09 -0.76
N VAL A 22 1.65 -16.94 -0.15
CA VAL A 22 2.70 -16.11 0.46
C VAL A 22 3.39 -16.87 1.59
N LEU A 23 2.63 -17.40 2.56
CA LEU A 23 3.19 -18.13 3.69
C LEU A 23 3.98 -19.38 3.26
N SER A 24 3.53 -20.07 2.21
CA SER A 24 4.24 -21.23 1.66
C SER A 24 5.56 -20.88 0.98
N ALA A 25 5.77 -19.61 0.62
CA ALA A 25 7.01 -19.12 0.02
C ALA A 25 8.01 -18.61 1.06
N ILE A 26 7.60 -18.48 2.33
CA ILE A 26 8.48 -18.09 3.43
C ILE A 26 9.24 -19.34 3.92
N PRO A 27 10.58 -19.29 4.04
CA PRO A 27 11.35 -20.37 4.65
C PRO A 27 10.87 -20.69 6.08
N PRO A 28 10.88 -21.97 6.50
CA PRO A 28 10.60 -22.31 7.89
C PRO A 28 11.72 -21.84 8.83
N ASP A 29 11.41 -21.78 10.12
CA ASP A 29 12.38 -21.58 11.21
C ASP A 29 13.14 -20.24 11.21
N LEU A 30 12.52 -19.17 10.71
CA LEU A 30 13.08 -17.82 10.74
C LEU A 30 12.82 -17.11 12.07
N ASN A 31 13.78 -16.27 12.49
CA ASN A 31 13.52 -15.29 13.53
C ASN A 31 12.71 -14.09 12.98
N SER A 32 12.32 -13.15 13.86
CA SER A 32 11.45 -12.02 13.48
C SER A 32 12.05 -11.14 12.37
N ASP A 33 13.34 -10.83 12.44
CA ASP A 33 13.99 -9.93 11.48
C ASP A 33 14.16 -10.63 10.14
N GLU A 34 14.59 -11.89 10.15
CA GLU A 34 14.68 -12.73 8.95
C GLU A 34 13.33 -12.93 8.28
N TRP A 35 12.26 -13.08 9.08
CA TRP A 35 10.90 -13.19 8.57
C TRP A 35 10.49 -11.92 7.83
N VAL A 36 10.70 -10.75 8.44
CA VAL A 36 10.42 -9.44 7.82
C VAL A 36 11.24 -9.23 6.53
N SER A 37 12.50 -9.64 6.52
CA SER A 37 13.37 -9.58 5.32
C SER A 37 12.94 -10.56 4.22
N ALA A 38 12.33 -11.69 4.56
CA ALA A 38 11.83 -12.66 3.57
C ALA A 38 10.50 -12.25 2.93
N LEU A 39 9.72 -11.37 3.58
CA LEU A 39 8.37 -11.00 3.13
C LEU A 39 8.31 -10.41 1.71
N PRO A 40 9.18 -9.48 1.27
CA PRO A 40 9.07 -8.91 -0.08
C PRO A 40 9.11 -9.97 -1.17
N ARG A 41 10.06 -10.91 -1.07
CA ARG A 41 10.19 -12.03 -2.00
C ARG A 41 9.01 -13.00 -1.90
N ALA A 42 8.56 -13.30 -0.69
CA ALA A 42 7.42 -14.19 -0.48
C ALA A 42 6.10 -13.59 -1.03
N LEU A 43 5.94 -12.27 -0.96
CA LEU A 43 4.79 -11.55 -1.55
C LEU A 43 4.80 -11.69 -3.07
N VAL A 44 5.93 -11.42 -3.73
CA VAL A 44 6.03 -11.59 -5.20
C VAL A 44 5.73 -13.03 -5.60
N ALA A 45 6.34 -14.02 -4.93
CA ALA A 45 6.11 -15.43 -5.20
C ALA A 45 4.64 -15.83 -4.95
N GLY A 46 4.04 -15.32 -3.88
CA GLY A 46 2.65 -15.59 -3.52
C GLY A 46 1.65 -15.03 -4.53
N PHE A 47 1.87 -13.80 -5.02
CA PHE A 47 1.02 -13.18 -6.04
C PHE A 47 1.09 -13.96 -7.36
N VAL A 48 2.29 -14.27 -7.85
CA VAL A 48 2.49 -15.04 -9.08
C VAL A 48 1.86 -16.43 -8.96
N LYS A 49 2.04 -17.12 -7.83
CA LYS A 49 1.40 -18.42 -7.59
C LYS A 49 -0.13 -18.34 -7.50
N THR A 50 -0.69 -17.18 -7.13
CA THR A 50 -2.14 -16.98 -7.03
C THR A 50 -2.80 -16.80 -8.39
N GLU A 51 -2.03 -16.54 -9.45
CA GLU A 51 -2.51 -16.57 -10.84
C GLU A 51 -2.77 -17.99 -11.36
N ASP A 52 -2.30 -19.04 -10.67
CA ASP A 52 -2.59 -20.43 -10.99
C ASP A 52 -4.04 -20.79 -10.60
N PHE A 53 -5.02 -20.19 -11.27
CA PHE A 53 -6.45 -20.42 -11.11
C PHE A 53 -7.02 -21.21 -12.31
N GLN A 54 -8.11 -21.95 -12.09
CA GLN A 54 -8.70 -22.82 -13.11
C GLN A 54 -9.16 -22.04 -14.35
N GLU A 55 -8.90 -22.60 -15.55
CA GLU A 55 -9.18 -22.05 -16.90
C GLU A 55 -10.59 -21.44 -17.14
N ARG A 56 -11.55 -21.61 -16.23
CA ARG A 56 -12.94 -21.18 -16.37
C ARG A 56 -13.18 -19.69 -16.07
N ALA A 57 -12.18 -18.95 -15.60
CA ALA A 57 -12.31 -17.53 -15.24
C ALA A 57 -11.35 -16.61 -16.02
N GLN A 58 -10.97 -16.98 -17.24
CA GLN A 58 -9.95 -16.28 -18.03
C GLN A 58 -10.20 -14.77 -18.21
N THR A 59 -11.46 -14.35 -18.25
CA THR A 59 -11.83 -12.93 -18.44
C THR A 59 -11.96 -12.14 -17.15
N SER A 60 -12.00 -12.81 -15.99
CA SER A 60 -12.14 -12.14 -14.70
C SER A 60 -10.76 -11.72 -14.21
N GLY A 61 -10.70 -10.56 -13.58
CA GLY A 61 -9.49 -10.05 -12.98
C GLY A 61 -9.77 -9.40 -11.64
N THR A 62 -8.70 -9.11 -10.90
CA THR A 62 -8.80 -8.33 -9.68
C THR A 62 -7.55 -7.50 -9.45
N THR A 63 -7.74 -6.28 -8.96
CA THR A 63 -6.70 -5.53 -8.27
C THR A 63 -6.44 -6.15 -6.92
N MET A 64 -5.27 -5.88 -6.36
CA MET A 64 -4.92 -6.28 -5.02
C MET A 64 -4.10 -5.22 -4.34
N THR A 65 -4.50 -4.82 -3.15
CA THR A 65 -3.63 -4.11 -2.20
C THR A 65 -3.51 -4.96 -0.94
N PHE A 66 -2.34 -5.54 -0.72
CA PHE A 66 -2.05 -6.42 0.42
C PHE A 66 -1.11 -5.70 1.39
N VAL A 67 -1.43 -5.72 2.68
CA VAL A 67 -0.65 -5.04 3.72
C VAL A 67 -0.39 -6.00 4.86
N ILE A 68 0.88 -6.12 5.25
CA ILE A 68 1.35 -6.84 6.43
C ILE A 68 1.86 -5.80 7.42
N ILE A 69 1.41 -5.89 8.67
CA ILE A 69 1.87 -5.07 9.78
C ILE A 69 2.61 -5.99 10.74
N GLU A 70 3.92 -5.83 10.88
CA GLU A 70 4.76 -6.57 11.82
C GLU A 70 5.48 -5.58 12.74
N GLY A 71 4.99 -5.48 13.98
CA GLY A 71 5.44 -4.45 14.91
C GLY A 71 5.25 -3.04 14.33
N TRP A 72 6.35 -2.34 14.07
CA TRP A 72 6.40 -1.01 13.45
C TRP A 72 6.87 -1.03 12.00
N VAL A 73 6.86 -2.19 11.35
CA VAL A 73 7.20 -2.33 9.93
C VAL A 73 5.93 -2.64 9.16
N LEU A 74 5.68 -1.83 8.14
CA LEU A 74 4.59 -1.98 7.19
C LEU A 74 5.15 -2.51 5.87
N ILE A 75 4.61 -3.62 5.36
CA ILE A 75 4.96 -4.16 4.05
C ILE A 75 3.70 -4.13 3.20
N ILE A 76 3.78 -3.48 2.06
CA ILE A 76 2.68 -3.31 1.10
C ILE A 76 3.07 -4.00 -0.19
N ALA A 77 2.14 -4.77 -0.76
CA ALA A 77 2.24 -5.33 -2.10
C ALA A 77 0.99 -4.97 -2.88
N SER A 78 1.13 -4.31 -4.05
CA SER A 78 -0.02 -3.89 -4.86
C SER A 78 0.07 -4.24 -6.34
N VAL A 79 -1.06 -4.65 -6.92
CA VAL A 79 -1.32 -4.67 -8.38
C VAL A 79 -2.66 -3.99 -8.66
N GLY A 80 -2.80 -3.35 -9.80
CA GLY A 80 -3.97 -2.55 -10.16
C GLY A 80 -3.91 -1.12 -9.62
N ASP A 81 -5.07 -0.49 -9.45
CA ASP A 81 -5.23 0.94 -9.16
C ASP A 81 -5.93 1.24 -7.83
N SER A 82 -6.19 0.20 -7.03
CA SER A 82 -6.47 0.37 -5.60
C SER A 82 -5.22 0.90 -4.89
N ARG A 83 -5.40 1.85 -3.97
CA ARG A 83 -4.28 2.56 -3.33
C ARG A 83 -4.29 2.45 -1.81
N ALA A 84 -3.10 2.42 -1.23
CA ALA A 84 -2.83 2.54 0.20
C ALA A 84 -2.07 3.85 0.46
N VAL A 85 -2.60 4.67 1.36
CA VAL A 85 -2.00 5.95 1.76
C VAL A 85 -1.96 6.02 3.28
N LEU A 86 -0.87 6.54 3.82
CA LEU A 86 -0.63 6.66 5.26
C LEU A 86 -0.45 8.13 5.67
N GLU A 87 -1.12 8.53 6.75
CA GLU A 87 -0.89 9.81 7.41
C GLU A 87 -0.09 9.57 8.70
N SER A 88 1.05 10.24 8.80
CA SER A 88 1.86 10.29 10.02
C SER A 88 1.23 11.21 11.08
N ALA A 89 1.66 11.09 12.34
CA ALA A 89 1.21 11.98 13.41
C ALA A 89 1.49 13.47 13.14
N GLU A 90 2.51 13.78 12.32
CA GLU A 90 2.84 15.14 11.89
C GLU A 90 1.95 15.66 10.74
N GLY A 91 1.06 14.82 10.20
CA GLY A 91 0.17 15.15 9.09
C GLY A 91 0.79 14.96 7.71
N GLY A 92 2.01 14.39 7.62
CA GLY A 92 2.63 14.01 6.35
C GLY A 92 1.92 12.81 5.72
N LEU A 93 1.59 12.91 4.43
CA LEU A 93 0.97 11.85 3.64
C LEU A 93 2.02 11.06 2.85
N TYR A 94 1.95 9.75 2.97
CA TYR A 94 2.87 8.80 2.34
C TYR A 94 2.09 7.83 1.46
N TYR A 95 2.39 7.82 0.16
CA TYR A 95 1.81 6.87 -0.79
C TYR A 95 2.58 5.56 -0.73
N LEU A 96 1.88 4.48 -0.42
CA LEU A 96 2.49 3.18 -0.11
C LEU A 96 2.33 2.14 -1.23
N SER A 97 1.58 2.48 -2.27
CA SER A 97 1.26 1.61 -3.41
C SER A 97 1.42 2.37 -4.72
N ALA A 98 1.78 1.66 -5.79
CA ALA A 98 1.76 2.20 -7.14
C ALA A 98 0.39 2.04 -7.81
N ASP A 99 0.00 3.04 -8.62
CA ASP A 99 -1.16 2.97 -9.51
C ASP A 99 -0.74 2.37 -10.85
N HIS A 100 -1.31 1.22 -11.19
CA HIS A 100 -0.98 0.49 -12.42
C HIS A 100 -1.95 0.80 -13.58
N ARG A 101 -2.61 1.96 -13.60
CA ARG A 101 -3.30 2.43 -14.80
C ARG A 101 -2.31 2.71 -15.91
N LEU A 102 -2.69 2.39 -17.16
CA LEU A 102 -1.85 2.61 -18.34
C LEU A 102 -1.49 4.08 -18.54
N GLU A 103 -2.31 5.02 -18.06
CA GLU A 103 -2.02 6.47 -18.09
C GLU A 103 -0.87 6.87 -17.15
N CYS A 104 -0.60 6.09 -16.10
CA CYS A 104 0.30 6.48 -15.02
C CYS A 104 1.78 6.15 -15.25
N SER A 105 2.10 5.15 -16.09
CA SER A 105 3.49 4.71 -16.31
C SER A 105 3.79 4.46 -17.77
N GLU A 106 4.77 5.19 -18.33
CA GLU A 106 5.24 4.96 -19.70
C GLU A 106 5.98 3.64 -19.81
N GLU A 107 6.78 3.29 -18.81
CA GLU A 107 7.53 2.04 -18.72
C GLU A 107 6.60 0.81 -18.81
N GLU A 108 5.46 0.85 -18.14
CA GLU A 108 4.47 -0.24 -18.21
C GLU A 108 3.85 -0.37 -19.61
N ARG A 109 3.62 0.76 -20.31
CA ARG A 109 3.15 0.75 -21.70
C ARG A 109 4.20 0.20 -22.64
N GLU A 110 5.47 0.57 -22.45
CA GLU A 110 6.60 0.03 -23.22
C GLU A 110 6.77 -1.47 -23.00
N ARG A 111 6.64 -1.95 -21.76
CA ARG A 111 6.68 -3.38 -21.43
C ARG A 111 5.58 -4.15 -22.17
N ILE A 112 4.35 -3.64 -22.14
CA ILE A 112 3.21 -4.27 -22.80
C ILE A 112 3.40 -4.31 -24.31
N THR A 113 3.75 -3.18 -24.91
CA THR A 113 3.94 -3.07 -26.37
C THR A 113 5.12 -3.89 -26.88
N SER A 114 6.23 -3.94 -26.14
CA SER A 114 7.38 -4.80 -26.45
C SER A 114 7.05 -6.30 -26.33
N SER A 115 6.03 -6.65 -25.56
CA SER A 115 5.53 -8.01 -25.39
C SER A 115 4.41 -8.37 -26.38
N GLY A 116 4.10 -7.48 -27.34
CA GLY A 116 3.11 -7.69 -28.39
C GLY A 116 1.69 -7.25 -28.07
N GLY A 117 1.46 -6.59 -26.92
CA GLY A 117 0.18 -5.94 -26.62
C GLY A 117 0.04 -4.60 -27.33
N GLU A 118 -1.19 -4.15 -27.59
CA GLU A 118 -1.43 -2.82 -28.17
C GLU A 118 -2.02 -1.91 -27.10
N VAL A 119 -1.42 -0.74 -26.88
CA VAL A 119 -1.95 0.28 -25.96
C VAL A 119 -2.48 1.45 -26.76
N GLY A 120 -3.76 1.77 -26.58
CA GLY A 120 -4.40 2.87 -27.29
C GLY A 120 -5.73 3.27 -26.70
N ARG A 121 -6.23 4.44 -27.12
CA ARG A 121 -7.58 4.89 -26.78
C ARG A 121 -8.59 4.33 -27.78
N LEU A 122 -9.85 4.24 -27.37
CA LEU A 122 -10.90 3.79 -28.26
C LEU A 122 -11.09 4.81 -29.39
N ASN A 123 -10.90 4.37 -30.64
CA ASN A 123 -11.17 5.18 -31.82
C ASN A 123 -12.54 4.81 -32.38
N THR A 124 -13.47 5.76 -32.42
CA THR A 124 -14.85 5.53 -32.88
C THR A 124 -14.98 5.48 -34.42
N GLY A 125 -13.87 5.44 -35.15
CA GLY A 125 -13.84 5.43 -36.62
C GLY A 125 -13.96 6.82 -37.25
N ALA A 126 -14.30 7.84 -36.47
CA ALA A 126 -14.31 9.25 -36.89
C ALA A 126 -12.97 9.98 -36.64
N GLY A 127 -11.94 9.26 -36.17
CA GLY A 127 -10.64 9.82 -35.80
C GLY A 127 -10.60 10.42 -34.39
N THR A 128 -11.71 10.45 -33.66
CA THR A 128 -11.76 10.91 -32.27
C THR A 128 -11.43 9.76 -31.32
N GLU A 129 -10.34 9.94 -30.58
CA GLU A 129 -9.95 9.09 -29.47
C GLU A 129 -10.74 9.46 -28.21
N ILE A 130 -11.37 8.48 -27.58
CA ILE A 130 -12.19 8.68 -26.38
C ILE A 130 -11.80 7.71 -25.26
N GLY A 131 -11.98 8.18 -24.02
CA GLY A 131 -11.75 7.38 -22.82
C GLY A 131 -10.28 7.22 -22.43
N PRO A 132 -10.00 6.42 -21.39
CA PRO A 132 -8.65 6.13 -20.94
C PRO A 132 -7.92 5.23 -21.93
N LEU A 133 -6.59 5.18 -21.81
CA LEU A 133 -5.78 4.16 -22.47
C LEU A 133 -6.25 2.75 -22.08
N ARG A 134 -6.29 1.86 -23.09
CA ARG A 134 -6.67 0.46 -22.96
C ARG A 134 -5.63 -0.41 -23.63
N CYS A 135 -5.43 -1.58 -23.05
CA CYS A 135 -4.64 -2.65 -23.61
C CYS A 135 -5.53 -3.58 -24.45
N CYS A 136 -5.08 -3.91 -25.67
CA CYS A 136 -5.73 -4.83 -26.59
C CYS A 136 -4.86 -6.09 -26.79
N PRO A 137 -5.48 -7.28 -26.90
CA PRO A 137 -6.92 -7.55 -26.84
C PRO A 137 -7.52 -7.39 -25.43
N GLY A 138 -8.85 -7.41 -25.29
CA GLY A 138 -9.55 -7.39 -23.98
C GLY A 138 -9.95 -6.00 -23.44
N GLY A 139 -9.22 -4.93 -23.77
CA GLY A 139 -9.63 -3.55 -23.47
C GLY A 139 -9.41 -3.12 -22.01
N LEU A 140 -8.49 -3.75 -21.29
CA LEU A 140 -8.17 -3.47 -19.88
C LEU A 140 -7.44 -2.12 -19.73
N CYS A 141 -7.78 -1.33 -18.70
CA CYS A 141 -7.13 -0.02 -18.44
C CYS A 141 -5.88 -0.12 -17.53
N LEU A 142 -5.60 -1.32 -17.03
CA LEU A 142 -4.54 -1.63 -16.08
C LEU A 142 -3.38 -2.34 -16.77
N SER A 143 -2.16 -2.13 -16.28
CA SER A 143 -0.96 -2.85 -16.69
C SER A 143 -0.65 -4.07 -15.82
N ARG A 144 -1.21 -4.14 -14.61
CA ARG A 144 -1.02 -5.24 -13.66
C ARG A 144 -2.32 -5.56 -12.96
N SER A 145 -2.60 -6.85 -12.84
CA SER A 145 -3.73 -7.41 -12.10
C SER A 145 -3.44 -8.89 -11.86
N ILE A 146 -4.23 -9.52 -10.99
CA ILE A 146 -4.30 -10.99 -10.95
C ILE A 146 -5.49 -11.39 -11.83
N GLY A 147 -5.29 -12.29 -12.80
CA GLY A 147 -6.34 -12.69 -13.73
C GLY A 147 -6.13 -12.09 -15.13
N ASP A 148 -7.21 -11.71 -15.81
CA ASP A 148 -7.17 -11.05 -17.12
C ASP A 148 -6.37 -11.82 -18.19
N MET A 149 -6.43 -13.15 -18.12
CA MET A 149 -5.66 -14.04 -19.00
C MET A 149 -6.08 -13.93 -20.46
N ASP A 150 -7.29 -13.44 -20.74
CA ASP A 150 -7.80 -13.18 -22.07
C ASP A 150 -7.23 -11.92 -22.72
N VAL A 151 -6.76 -10.96 -21.91
CA VAL A 151 -6.10 -9.73 -22.36
C VAL A 151 -4.71 -10.07 -22.89
N GLY A 152 -3.95 -10.89 -22.16
CA GLY A 152 -2.66 -11.43 -22.61
C GLY A 152 -1.63 -11.53 -21.49
N GLU A 153 -0.55 -12.29 -21.75
CA GLU A 153 0.53 -12.56 -20.78
C GLU A 153 1.37 -11.33 -20.39
N PHE A 154 1.11 -10.18 -21.02
CA PHE A 154 1.74 -8.90 -20.73
C PHE A 154 1.08 -8.15 -19.57
N ILE A 155 -0.12 -8.58 -19.12
CA ILE A 155 -0.70 -8.19 -17.85
C ILE A 155 -0.16 -9.16 -16.81
N VAL A 156 0.62 -8.65 -15.86
CA VAL A 156 1.37 -9.50 -14.94
C VAL A 156 0.86 -9.33 -13.51
N PRO A 157 0.83 -10.42 -12.71
CA PRO A 157 0.43 -10.36 -11.30
C PRO A 157 1.60 -9.96 -10.40
N VAL A 158 2.67 -9.36 -10.94
CA VAL A 158 3.86 -9.00 -10.17
C VAL A 158 3.61 -7.72 -9.39
N PRO A 159 3.54 -7.76 -8.04
CA PRO A 159 3.21 -6.59 -7.26
C PRO A 159 4.36 -5.58 -7.23
N TYR A 160 4.00 -4.30 -7.14
CA TYR A 160 4.87 -3.29 -6.55
C TYR A 160 4.95 -3.55 -5.05
N VAL A 161 6.15 -3.67 -4.49
CA VAL A 161 6.37 -3.96 -3.07
C VAL A 161 7.11 -2.81 -2.41
N LYS A 162 6.55 -2.31 -1.30
CA LYS A 162 7.15 -1.25 -0.49
C LYS A 162 7.21 -1.67 0.97
N GLN A 163 8.36 -1.49 1.60
CA GLN A 163 8.54 -1.68 3.03
C GLN A 163 8.87 -0.35 3.71
N VAL A 164 8.15 -0.07 4.77
CA VAL A 164 8.18 1.20 5.46
C VAL A 164 8.25 0.97 6.96
N LYS A 165 9.22 1.60 7.61
CA LYS A 165 9.30 1.65 9.07
C LYS A 165 8.48 2.84 9.55
N LEU A 166 7.53 2.54 10.41
CA LEU A 166 6.63 3.50 11.01
C LEU A 166 7.31 4.18 12.20
N SER A 167 6.93 5.43 12.42
CA SER A 167 7.27 6.13 13.64
C SER A 167 6.43 5.65 14.83
N SER A 168 7.00 5.74 16.03
CA SER A 168 6.33 5.34 17.26
C SER A 168 5.24 6.33 17.74
N THR A 169 4.93 7.36 16.96
CA THR A 169 3.97 8.43 17.32
C THR A 169 2.53 8.09 16.92
N GLY A 170 2.35 6.98 16.20
CA GLY A 170 1.07 6.49 15.73
C GLY A 170 0.73 7.01 14.34
N VAL A 171 0.10 6.17 13.53
CA VAL A 171 -0.19 6.46 12.12
C VAL A 171 -1.60 5.99 11.76
N ARG A 172 -2.19 6.62 10.74
CA ARG A 172 -3.44 6.16 10.14
C ARG A 172 -3.20 5.71 8.70
N LEU A 173 -3.62 4.50 8.39
CA LEU A 173 -3.56 3.91 7.06
C LEU A 173 -4.97 3.85 6.47
N ILE A 174 -5.13 4.36 5.25
CA ILE A 174 -6.35 4.22 4.46
C ILE A 174 -6.02 3.40 3.21
N ILE A 175 -6.75 2.30 3.01
CA ILE A 175 -6.68 1.46 1.80
C ILE A 175 -8.03 1.51 1.13
N SER A 176 -8.08 1.85 -0.16
CA SER A 176 -9.36 1.98 -0.88
C SER A 176 -9.25 1.58 -2.34
N SER A 177 -10.38 1.17 -2.93
CA SER A 177 -10.53 1.05 -4.39
C SER A 177 -10.55 2.41 -5.08
N ASP A 178 -10.40 2.40 -6.39
CA ASP A 178 -10.52 3.59 -7.22
C ASP A 178 -11.94 4.20 -7.19
N GLY A 179 -12.98 3.40 -6.91
CA GLY A 179 -14.33 3.90 -6.64
C GLY A 179 -14.38 5.02 -5.59
N VAL A 180 -13.45 5.02 -4.62
CA VAL A 180 -13.28 6.12 -3.66
C VAL A 180 -12.19 7.10 -4.12
N TRP A 181 -11.01 6.60 -4.52
CA TRP A 181 -9.86 7.45 -4.84
C TRP A 181 -10.03 8.31 -6.11
N ASP A 182 -10.96 7.97 -6.99
CA ASP A 182 -11.34 8.79 -8.15
C ASP A 182 -12.38 9.87 -7.81
N ALA A 183 -12.97 9.81 -6.61
CA ALA A 183 -13.94 10.78 -6.13
C ALA A 183 -13.35 11.73 -5.07
N VAL A 184 -12.43 11.23 -4.24
CA VAL A 184 -11.86 11.95 -3.09
C VAL A 184 -10.34 11.88 -3.13
N SER A 185 -9.66 13.03 -2.97
CA SER A 185 -8.20 13.06 -2.84
C SER A 185 -7.75 12.51 -1.48
N ALA A 186 -6.48 12.08 -1.37
CA ALA A 186 -5.93 11.62 -0.10
C ALA A 186 -6.06 12.68 0.99
N GLU A 187 -5.71 13.93 0.68
CA GLU A 187 -5.77 15.06 1.60
C GLU A 187 -7.19 15.25 2.15
N THR A 188 -8.20 15.26 1.27
CA THR A 188 -9.60 15.39 1.67
C THR A 188 -10.07 14.19 2.50
N ALA A 189 -9.67 12.97 2.14
CA ALA A 189 -10.06 11.76 2.87
C ALA A 189 -9.50 11.76 4.30
N PHE A 190 -8.25 12.16 4.50
CA PHE A 190 -7.65 12.27 5.84
C PHE A 190 -8.21 13.45 6.62
N GLU A 191 -8.39 14.61 5.99
CA GLU A 191 -8.95 15.80 6.63
C GLU A 191 -10.38 15.56 7.14
N CYS A 192 -11.25 14.95 6.32
CA CYS A 192 -12.66 14.77 6.67
C CYS A 192 -12.87 13.74 7.81
N CYS A 193 -11.91 12.84 8.03
CA CYS A 193 -12.01 11.78 9.02
C CYS A 193 -11.10 12.00 10.24
N ARG A 194 -10.37 13.12 10.30
CA ARG A 194 -9.42 13.43 11.36
C ARG A 194 -10.11 13.46 12.74
N GLY A 195 -9.51 12.79 13.72
CA GLY A 195 -10.05 12.70 15.08
C GLY A 195 -11.25 11.77 15.25
N MET A 196 -11.73 11.13 14.18
CA MET A 196 -12.78 10.10 14.26
C MET A 196 -12.16 8.72 14.51
N PRO A 197 -12.84 7.80 15.22
CA PRO A 197 -12.42 6.41 15.29
C PRO A 197 -12.50 5.73 13.91
N PRO A 198 -11.74 4.64 13.65
CA PRO A 198 -11.65 4.02 12.33
C PRO A 198 -13.00 3.69 11.68
N ASP A 199 -13.96 3.16 12.43
CA ASP A 199 -15.30 2.81 11.94
C ASP A 199 -16.11 4.03 11.46
N ALA A 200 -16.07 5.12 12.22
CA ALA A 200 -16.72 6.37 11.87
C ALA A 200 -15.99 7.09 10.73
N ALA A 201 -14.66 7.10 10.76
CA ALA A 201 -13.81 7.65 9.70
C ALA A 201 -14.13 7.01 8.35
N ALA A 202 -14.21 5.69 8.35
CA ALA A 202 -14.46 4.89 7.18
C ALA A 202 -15.86 5.18 6.59
N SER A 203 -16.88 5.34 7.44
CA SER A 203 -18.23 5.77 7.02
C SER A 203 -18.26 7.20 6.46
N GLN A 204 -17.48 8.11 7.05
CA GLN A 204 -17.42 9.51 6.62
C GLN A 204 -16.74 9.65 5.25
N ILE A 205 -15.69 8.88 4.97
CA ILE A 205 -15.00 8.88 3.66
C ILE A 205 -15.95 8.46 2.54
N VAL A 206 -16.74 7.39 2.75
CA VAL A 206 -17.73 6.95 1.75
C VAL A 206 -18.77 8.03 1.49
N LYS A 207 -19.26 8.67 2.56
CA LYS A 207 -20.23 9.76 2.43
C LYS A 207 -19.66 10.91 1.60
N GLU A 208 -18.40 11.27 1.83
CA GLU A 208 -17.72 12.30 1.05
C GLU A 208 -17.59 11.89 -0.43
N ALA A 209 -17.22 10.62 -0.69
CA ALA A 209 -17.13 10.09 -2.05
C ALA A 209 -18.46 10.13 -2.81
N VAL A 210 -19.57 9.73 -2.16
CA VAL A 210 -20.94 9.83 -2.69
C VAL A 210 -21.32 11.28 -3.02
N GLN A 211 -20.89 12.24 -2.22
CA GLN A 211 -21.24 13.65 -2.40
C GLN A 211 -20.40 14.30 -3.51
N ALA A 212 -19.11 13.97 -3.60
CA ALA A 212 -18.21 14.50 -4.60
C ALA A 212 -18.54 14.00 -6.01
N LYS A 213 -18.95 12.74 -6.12
CA LYS A 213 -19.26 12.08 -7.39
C LYS A 213 -20.40 11.10 -7.15
N ASP A 214 -21.39 11.11 -8.04
CA ASP A 214 -22.39 10.04 -8.05
C ASP A 214 -21.64 8.71 -8.23
N LEU A 215 -21.56 7.91 -7.15
CA LEU A 215 -20.78 6.68 -7.13
C LEU A 215 -21.40 5.70 -8.11
N ARG A 216 -20.68 5.41 -9.18
CA ARG A 216 -21.09 4.42 -10.18
C ARG A 216 -20.37 3.09 -10.01
N ASP A 217 -19.40 3.04 -9.12
CA ASP A 217 -18.53 1.88 -8.90
C ASP A 217 -18.71 1.30 -7.50
N ASP A 218 -18.26 0.06 -7.35
CA ASP A 218 -18.18 -0.58 -6.05
C ASP A 218 -17.16 0.16 -5.17
N THR A 219 -17.55 0.49 -3.95
CA THR A 219 -16.67 1.19 -3.00
C THR A 219 -16.22 0.25 -1.90
N MET A 220 -14.92 -0.02 -1.87
CA MET A 220 -14.28 -0.73 -0.79
C MET A 220 -13.22 0.16 -0.15
N TYR A 221 -13.23 0.19 1.18
CA TYR A 221 -12.36 1.03 1.99
C TYR A 221 -12.02 0.30 3.29
N ILE A 222 -10.81 0.54 3.79
CA ILE A 222 -10.30 0.00 5.05
C ILE A 222 -9.52 1.12 5.73
N VAL A 223 -9.87 1.43 6.98
CA VAL A 223 -9.15 2.39 7.82
C VAL A 223 -8.52 1.63 8.98
N VAL A 224 -7.21 1.84 9.18
CA VAL A 224 -6.44 1.19 10.24
C VAL A 224 -5.67 2.24 11.01
N ASP A 225 -5.86 2.27 12.33
CA ASP A 225 -5.03 3.06 13.25
C ASP A 225 -3.97 2.16 13.85
N ILE A 226 -2.70 2.53 13.67
CA ILE A 226 -1.57 1.86 14.33
C ILE A 226 -1.10 2.82 15.42
N GLN A 227 -1.39 2.48 16.67
CA GLN A 227 -1.09 3.32 17.83
C GLN A 227 0.12 2.79 18.58
N PRO A 228 0.90 3.66 19.25
CA PRO A 228 1.93 3.21 20.15
C PRO A 228 1.37 2.35 21.27
N PRO A 229 2.16 1.39 21.78
CA PRO A 229 1.75 0.64 22.95
C PRO A 229 1.47 1.62 24.09
N ASP A 230 0.31 1.49 24.71
CA ASP A 230 -0.07 2.30 25.87
C ASP A 230 1.07 2.32 26.88
N LYS A 231 1.51 3.52 27.29
CA LYS A 231 2.35 3.63 28.49
C LYS A 231 1.54 3.00 29.64
N PRO A 232 2.07 2.04 30.39
CA PRO A 232 1.35 1.44 31.50
C PRO A 232 0.88 2.57 32.40
N ASP A 233 -0.44 2.64 32.55
CA ASP A 233 -1.19 3.69 33.25
C ASP A 233 -0.44 4.10 34.51
N SER A 234 0.15 5.30 34.50
CA SER A 234 0.86 5.83 35.66
C SER A 234 -0.18 5.91 36.78
N GLN A 235 -0.10 4.95 37.70
CA GLN A 235 -1.02 4.74 38.79
C GLN A 235 -1.48 6.10 39.35
N LYS A 236 -2.78 6.36 39.27
CA LYS A 236 -3.44 7.45 39.98
C LYS A 236 -3.05 7.36 41.45
N LEU A 237 -2.06 8.16 41.86
CA LEU A 237 -1.71 8.33 43.27
C LEU A 237 -2.99 8.75 44.02
N PRO A 238 -3.35 8.08 45.13
CA PRO A 238 -4.55 8.43 45.86
C PRO A 238 -4.43 9.86 46.41
N PRO A 239 -5.55 10.60 46.51
CA PRO A 239 -5.53 12.02 46.85
C PRO A 239 -4.91 12.23 48.23
N LYS A 240 -3.85 13.04 48.30
CA LYS A 240 -3.25 13.48 49.57
C LYS A 240 -4.30 14.20 50.41
N LYS A 241 -4.65 13.63 51.56
CA LYS A 241 -5.50 14.26 52.58
C LYS A 241 -4.89 15.61 53.00
N LYS A 242 -5.67 16.69 52.89
CA LYS A 242 -5.32 18.01 53.42
C LYS A 242 -5.28 17.96 54.95
N GLY A 243 -4.08 17.82 55.52
CA GLY A 243 -3.83 18.04 56.94
C GLY A 243 -3.67 19.53 57.23
N LYS A 244 -4.48 20.06 58.16
CA LYS A 244 -4.32 21.41 58.74
C LYS A 244 -3.00 21.49 59.50
N GLY A 245 -2.19 22.51 59.24
CA GLY A 245 -0.97 22.81 59.99
C GLY A 245 -0.50 24.24 59.75
N VAL A 246 -0.40 25.00 60.85
CA VAL A 246 -0.23 26.45 60.97
C VAL A 246 1.25 26.87 60.99
N PHE A 247 1.56 27.99 60.32
CA PHE A 247 2.69 28.94 60.42
C PHE A 247 4.08 28.48 60.92
N LYS A 248 5.12 28.86 60.15
CA LYS A 248 6.18 29.79 60.63
C LYS A 248 6.91 30.46 59.46
N SER A 249 6.92 31.79 59.49
CA SER A 249 7.73 32.69 58.68
C SER A 249 9.17 32.72 59.19
N MET A 250 10.18 32.77 58.31
CA MET A 250 11.45 33.46 58.56
C MET A 250 12.15 33.93 57.26
N PHE A 251 12.20 35.27 57.14
CA PHE A 251 13.26 36.14 56.59
C PHE A 251 13.72 36.11 55.11
N ARG A 252 13.22 37.10 54.37
CA ARG A 252 13.93 38.14 53.56
C ARG A 252 15.36 37.83 53.05
N LYS A 253 15.52 37.83 51.72
CA LYS A 253 16.32 38.86 51.01
C LYS A 253 15.95 38.93 49.53
N LYS A 254 15.80 40.15 49.03
CA LYS A 254 15.47 40.52 47.64
C LYS A 254 16.73 41.13 47.04
N HIS A 255 17.15 40.70 45.85
CA HIS A 255 17.68 41.60 44.82
C HIS A 255 17.58 40.96 43.42
N LEU A 256 16.97 41.72 42.50
CA LEU A 256 17.04 41.66 41.03
C LEU A 256 18.52 41.64 40.55
N GLU A 257 18.94 41.18 39.37
CA GLU A 257 18.31 40.92 38.06
C GLU A 257 19.31 40.18 37.14
N SER A 258 18.83 39.72 35.97
CA SER A 258 19.56 39.50 34.70
C SER A 258 19.93 38.07 34.28
N SER A 259 19.00 37.47 33.53
CA SER A 259 19.14 36.95 32.16
C SER A 259 20.40 36.15 31.77
N SER A 260 20.22 34.85 31.54
CA SER A 260 20.32 34.21 30.20
C SER A 260 20.19 32.69 30.37
N GLN A 261 18.96 32.19 30.31
CA GLN A 261 18.72 30.77 30.01
C GLN A 261 18.98 30.61 28.51
N VAL A 262 20.08 29.95 28.18
CA VAL A 262 20.27 29.33 26.87
C VAL A 262 19.42 28.07 26.91
N ASP A 263 18.20 28.17 26.39
CA ASP A 263 17.38 27.01 26.06
C ASP A 263 18.15 26.21 25.01
N LYS A 264 18.62 25.02 25.40
CA LYS A 264 19.01 23.99 24.45
C LYS A 264 17.72 23.51 23.82
N GLU A 265 17.39 24.06 22.66
CA GLU A 265 16.50 23.44 21.68
C GLU A 265 17.07 22.04 21.39
N GLU A 266 16.48 21.04 22.05
CA GLU A 266 16.57 19.65 21.65
C GLU A 266 15.78 19.55 20.34
N TYR A 267 16.47 19.77 19.23
CA TYR A 267 15.98 19.38 17.91
C TYR A 267 15.71 17.88 17.98
N GLY A 268 14.45 17.50 18.20
CA GLY A 268 14.00 16.14 17.97
C GLY A 268 14.31 15.81 16.51
N GLU A 269 14.94 14.66 16.27
CA GLU A 269 15.05 14.12 14.92
C GLU A 269 13.65 14.10 14.30
N PRO A 270 13.48 14.53 13.04
CA PRO A 270 12.18 14.52 12.39
C PRO A 270 11.58 13.11 12.44
N ASP A 271 10.26 13.01 12.59
CA ASP A 271 9.52 11.76 12.70
C ASP A 271 9.48 11.05 11.35
N LEU A 272 10.62 10.47 10.96
CA LEU A 272 10.84 9.93 9.63
C LEU A 272 10.18 8.55 9.52
N VAL A 273 9.17 8.49 8.66
CA VAL A 273 8.77 7.25 8.00
C VAL A 273 9.94 6.83 7.11
N GLU A 274 10.71 5.83 7.55
CA GLU A 274 11.91 5.38 6.84
C GLU A 274 11.52 4.30 5.82
N GLU A 275 11.74 4.60 4.54
CA GLU A 275 11.57 3.62 3.47
C GLU A 275 12.73 2.63 3.52
N MET A 276 12.43 1.39 3.90
CA MET A 276 13.45 0.34 4.05
C MET A 276 13.73 -0.37 2.72
N PHE A 277 12.72 -0.44 1.86
CA PHE A 277 12.78 -1.11 0.56
C PHE A 277 11.74 -0.53 -0.38
N GLU A 278 12.20 -0.06 -1.53
CA GLU A 278 11.38 0.30 -2.68
C GLU A 278 12.10 -0.26 -3.91
N GLU A 279 11.56 -1.33 -4.50
CA GLU A 279 12.09 -1.85 -5.75
C GLU A 279 11.16 -1.43 -6.88
N GLY A 280 11.59 -0.38 -7.59
CA GLY A 280 11.05 0.02 -8.88
C GLY A 280 11.21 -1.09 -9.91
N PHE A 281 10.35 -1.07 -10.91
CA PHE A 281 10.04 -2.22 -11.75
C PHE A 281 11.29 -2.92 -12.36
N PRO A 282 11.33 -4.25 -12.30
CA PRO A 282 12.28 -5.05 -13.07
C PRO A 282 12.19 -4.78 -14.58
N MET A 283 13.19 -4.09 -15.17
CA MET A 283 13.30 -3.96 -16.63
C MET A 283 13.57 -5.33 -17.27
N LEU A 284 12.71 -5.79 -18.18
CA LEU A 284 12.89 -7.00 -18.96
C LEU A 284 13.79 -6.72 -20.17
N GLU A 285 15.03 -7.23 -20.21
CA GLU A 285 15.76 -7.34 -21.48
C GLU A 285 15.03 -8.35 -22.40
N LEU A 286 14.89 -8.10 -23.70
CA LEU A 286 14.18 -8.99 -24.63
C LEU A 286 15.00 -10.26 -24.95
N PRO A 287 14.42 -11.48 -25.06
CA PRO A 287 15.12 -12.63 -25.59
C PRO A 287 15.02 -12.68 -27.12
N GLY A 288 16.14 -12.97 -27.79
CA GLY A 288 16.14 -13.38 -29.19
C GLY A 288 15.29 -14.64 -29.42
N GLU A 289 14.68 -14.72 -30.60
CA GLU A 289 13.75 -15.77 -31.02
C GLU A 289 14.23 -17.19 -30.73
N GLU A 290 13.66 -17.85 -29.70
CA GLU A 290 13.57 -19.31 -29.67
C GLU A 290 12.20 -19.76 -29.15
N ARG A 291 11.46 -20.40 -30.06
CA ARG A 291 10.11 -20.96 -29.85
C ARG A 291 10.15 -22.08 -28.79
N GLY A 292 9.68 -21.75 -27.59
CA GLY A 292 9.40 -22.67 -26.48
C GLY A 292 8.63 -21.93 -25.37
N HIS A 293 7.65 -22.61 -24.75
CA HIS A 293 6.68 -22.12 -23.76
C HIS A 293 7.13 -20.89 -22.94
N GLY A 294 6.53 -19.73 -23.22
CA GLY A 294 6.98 -18.40 -22.75
C GLY A 294 6.84 -18.13 -21.24
N ARG A 295 5.88 -18.77 -20.55
CA ARG A 295 5.56 -18.43 -19.15
C ARG A 295 6.62 -18.88 -18.14
N GLU A 296 7.25 -20.03 -18.37
CA GLU A 296 8.32 -20.53 -17.50
C GLU A 296 9.58 -19.65 -17.59
N LYS A 297 9.81 -19.04 -18.77
CA LYS A 297 10.92 -18.09 -18.99
C LYS A 297 10.67 -16.74 -18.30
N THR A 298 9.44 -16.23 -18.29
CA THR A 298 9.06 -15.02 -17.54
C THR A 298 9.19 -15.24 -16.03
N PHE A 299 8.75 -16.40 -15.52
CA PHE A 299 8.93 -16.82 -14.13
C PHE A 299 10.40 -16.82 -13.69
N TRP A 300 11.28 -17.52 -14.41
CA TRP A 300 12.71 -17.56 -14.07
C TRP A 300 13.41 -16.22 -14.27
N ARG A 301 12.93 -15.33 -15.16
CA ARG A 301 13.46 -13.97 -15.28
C ARG A 301 13.10 -13.08 -14.10
N TYR A 302 11.84 -13.12 -13.64
CA TYR A 302 11.47 -12.43 -12.40
C TYR A 302 12.26 -13.01 -11.22
N VAL A 303 12.31 -14.33 -11.05
CA VAL A 303 13.05 -14.99 -9.95
C VAL A 303 14.58 -14.77 -10.01
N ASN A 304 15.18 -14.71 -11.21
CA ASN A 304 16.61 -14.41 -11.38
C ASN A 304 16.94 -12.91 -11.25
N MET A 305 15.99 -12.00 -11.45
CA MET A 305 16.24 -10.58 -11.13
C MET A 305 16.38 -10.34 -9.63
N TYR A 306 15.66 -11.10 -8.80
CA TYR A 306 15.84 -11.11 -7.36
C TYR A 306 17.09 -11.89 -6.87
N HIS A 307 17.97 -12.39 -7.76
CA HIS A 307 19.21 -13.09 -7.39
C HIS A 307 20.43 -12.18 -7.17
N HIS A 308 20.31 -10.86 -7.30
CA HIS A 308 21.44 -9.95 -7.08
C HIS A 308 21.65 -9.51 -5.61
N VAL A 309 20.86 -10.01 -4.66
CA VAL A 309 21.19 -9.91 -3.23
C VAL A 309 21.74 -11.25 -2.76
N ILE A 310 23.04 -11.23 -2.53
CA ILE A 310 23.90 -12.32 -2.10
C ILE A 310 23.32 -13.03 -0.87
N ILE A 311 23.24 -14.36 -0.96
CA ILE A 311 22.96 -15.27 0.15
C ILE A 311 24.18 -15.29 1.09
N PHE A 312 23.94 -15.03 2.38
CA PHE A 312 24.61 -15.71 3.49
C PHE A 312 23.55 -16.23 4.44
#